data_AF-A0A3R8T822-F1
#
_entry.id   AF-A0A3R8T822-F1
#
_cell.length_a   1.000
_cell.length_b   1.000
_cell.length_c   1.000
_cell.angle_alpha   90.00
_cell.angle_beta   90.00
_cell.angle_gamma   90.00
#
_symmetry.space_group_name_H-M   'P 1'
#
loop_
_entity.id
_entity.type
_entity.pdbx_description
1 polymer ?
#
loop_
_entity_poly.entity_id
_entity_poly.type
_entity_poly.pdbx_seq_one_letter_code
_entity_poly.pdbx_strand_id
1 'polypeptide(L)' 'MSAPEIHVEFAPELALFVPHGRRGGATPVTTDGLSSLGHVVESLGVPLTEVGALRVDGREVPR' A
#
# COMPACT_ATOMS: atom_id res chain seq x y z
N MET A 1 -22.81 -6.34 2.35
CA MET A 1 -21.57 -6.87 1.74
C MET A 1 -20.41 -6.40 2.59
N SER A 2 -19.42 -7.25 2.88
CA SER A 2 -18.19 -6.81 3.56
C SER A 2 -17.34 -6.01 2.58
N ALA A 3 -16.68 -4.95 3.08
CA ALA A 3 -15.78 -4.15 2.27
C ALA A 3 -14.59 -5.01 1.78
N PRO A 4 -14.09 -4.82 0.54
CA PRO A 4 -12.97 -5.62 0.02
C PRO A 4 -11.69 -5.39 0.83
N GLU A 5 -10.87 -6.44 0.97
CA GLU A 5 -9.61 -6.39 1.69
C GLU A 5 -8.44 -6.75 0.77
N ILE A 6 -7.32 -6.04 0.94
CA ILE A 6 -6.03 -6.36 0.31
C ILE A 6 -4.96 -6.49 1.39
N HIS A 7 -3.85 -7.15 1.05
CA HIS A 7 -2.66 -7.17 1.87
C HIS A 7 -1.61 -6.23 1.28
N VAL A 8 -1.11 -5.28 2.07
CA VAL A 8 -0.12 -4.28 1.64
C VAL A 8 1.18 -4.51 2.38
N GLU A 9 2.26 -4.59 1.63
CA GLU A 9 3.64 -4.61 2.12
C GLU A 9 4.39 -3.41 1.55
N PHE A 10 5.24 -2.79 2.37
CA PHE A 10 6.10 -1.69 1.96
C PHE A 10 7.54 -2.14 1.91
N ALA A 11 8.27 -1.64 0.91
CA ALA A 11 9.71 -1.87 0.83
C ALA A 11 10.42 -1.28 2.07
N PRO A 12 11.49 -1.92 2.58
CA PRO A 12 12.20 -1.45 3.77
C PRO A 12 12.68 0.01 3.68
N GLU A 13 13.00 0.48 2.48
CA GLU A 13 13.43 1.85 2.18
C GLU A 13 12.35 2.90 2.52
N LEU A 14 11.07 2.50 2.54
CA LEU A 14 9.94 3.35 2.88
C LEU A 14 9.62 3.35 4.38
N ALA A 15 10.37 2.60 5.21
CA ALA A 15 10.06 2.44 6.64
C ALA A 15 9.94 3.76 7.41
N LEU A 16 10.59 4.85 6.95
CA LEU A 16 10.45 6.17 7.57
C LEU A 16 9.03 6.75 7.50
N PHE A 17 8.25 6.37 6.48
CA PHE A 17 6.87 6.83 6.27
C PHE A 17 5.85 5.85 6.87
N VAL A 18 6.25 4.60 7.09
CA VAL A 18 5.36 3.49 7.44
C VAL A 18 5.21 3.37 8.97
N PRO A 19 3.98 3.31 9.51
CA PRO A 19 3.75 3.03 10.93
C PRO A 19 4.40 1.71 11.38
N HIS A 20 4.91 1.63 12.61
CA HIS A 20 5.65 0.46 13.11
C HIS A 20 4.94 -0.88 12.89
N GLY A 21 3.62 -0.94 13.11
CA GLY A 21 2.83 -2.17 12.92
C GLY A 21 2.77 -2.69 11.48
N ARG A 22 3.21 -1.90 10.49
CA ARG A 22 3.19 -2.22 9.07
C ARG A 22 4.58 -2.48 8.47
N ARG A 23 5.64 -2.45 9.29
CA ARG A 23 7.03 -2.67 8.83
C ARG A 23 7.43 -4.15 8.82
N GLY A 24 6.62 -5.03 9.41
CA GLY A 24 6.93 -6.46 9.61
C GLY A 24 6.48 -7.40 8.49
N GLY A 25 6.11 -6.86 7.32
CA GLY A 25 5.58 -7.62 6.18
C GLY A 25 4.17 -7.17 5.79
N ALA A 26 3.49 -8.03 5.03
CA ALA A 26 2.17 -7.74 4.49
C ALA A 26 1.11 -7.57 5.62
N THR A 27 0.35 -6.47 5.55
CA THR A 27 -0.71 -6.14 6.53
C THR A 27 -2.06 -5.96 5.84
N PRO A 28 -3.17 -6.42 6.46
CA PRO A 28 -4.49 -6.27 5.87
C PRO A 28 -4.93 -4.80 5.87
N VAL A 29 -5.58 -4.39 4.78
CA VAL A 29 -6.16 -3.08 4.59
C VAL A 29 -7.53 -3.23 3.95
N THR A 30 -8.57 -2.80 4.66
CA THR A 30 -9.91 -2.66 4.10
C THR A 30 -9.93 -1.50 3.12
N THR A 31 -10.52 -1.72 1.96
CA THR A 31 -10.64 -0.75 0.86
C THR A 31 -12.10 -0.43 0.59
N ASP A 32 -12.36 0.67 -0.10
CA ASP A 32 -13.70 1.06 -0.58
C ASP A 32 -14.09 0.36 -1.89
N GLY A 33 -13.17 -0.38 -2.52
CA GLY A 33 -13.35 -1.02 -3.83
C GLY A 33 -13.38 -0.05 -5.02
N LEU A 34 -13.07 1.24 -4.82
CA LEU A 34 -13.16 2.29 -5.83
C LEU A 34 -11.87 3.10 -5.95
N SER A 35 -11.19 3.34 -4.82
CA SER A 35 -9.92 4.06 -4.76
C SER A 35 -8.83 3.33 -5.53
N SER A 36 -7.98 4.09 -6.23
CA SER A 36 -6.80 3.51 -6.88
C SER A 36 -5.80 3.01 -5.84
N LEU A 37 -4.91 2.10 -6.25
CA LEU A 37 -3.84 1.62 -5.38
C LEU A 37 -2.93 2.77 -4.88
N GLY A 38 -2.67 3.75 -5.73
CA GLY A 38 -1.94 4.96 -5.36
C GLY A 38 -2.62 5.72 -4.22
N HIS A 39 -3.94 5.95 -4.31
CA HIS A 39 -4.71 6.59 -3.24
C HIS A 39 -4.67 5.78 -1.93
N VAL A 40 -4.76 4.44 -2.02
CA VAL A 40 -4.61 3.59 -0.84
C VAL A 40 -3.23 3.79 -0.22
N VAL A 41 -2.15 3.76 -1.01
CA VAL A 41 -0.78 3.96 -0.50
C VAL A 41 -0.59 5.32 0.17
N GLU A 42 -1.10 6.40 -0.44
CA GLU A 42 -1.04 7.74 0.15
C GLU A 42 -1.83 7.83 1.46
N SER A 43 -3.02 7.22 1.51
CA SER A 43 -3.84 7.17 2.73
C SER A 43 -3.14 6.43 3.89
N LEU A 44 -2.18 5.56 3.59
CA LEU A 44 -1.36 4.84 4.55
C LEU A 44 -0.12 5.62 5.00
N GLY A 45 0.08 6.84 4.49
CA GLY A 45 1.10 7.80 4.91
C GLY A 45 2.34 7.84 4.02
N VAL A 46 2.38 7.08 2.92
CA VAL A 46 3.54 7.03 2.03
C VAL A 46 3.33 7.95 0.82
N PRO A 47 4.14 9.01 0.64
CA PRO A 47 4.02 9.88 -0.53
C PRO A 47 4.38 9.11 -1.82
N LEU A 48 3.57 9.22 -2.87
CA LEU A 48 3.86 8.54 -4.14
C LEU A 48 5.11 9.05 -4.86
N THR A 49 5.62 10.23 -4.49
CA THR A 49 6.90 10.73 -4.99
C THR A 49 8.08 9.89 -4.51
N GLU A 50 7.93 9.19 -3.40
CA GLU A 50 8.95 8.30 -2.82
C GLU A 50 8.78 6.84 -3.28
N VAL A 51 7.66 6.52 -3.93
CA VAL A 51 7.33 5.18 -4.39
C VAL A 51 7.94 4.95 -5.77
N GLY A 52 8.91 4.04 -5.86
CA GLY A 52 9.54 3.67 -7.12
C GLY A 52 8.62 2.89 -8.06
N ALA A 53 7.82 1.96 -7.53
CA ALA A 53 6.88 1.15 -8.30
C ALA A 53 5.72 0.67 -7.41
N LEU A 54 4.52 0.59 -7.99
CA LEU A 54 3.39 -0.11 -7.40
C LEU A 54 3.29 -1.52 -7.98
N ARG A 55 3.04 -2.52 -7.13
CA ARG A 55 2.89 -3.91 -7.57
C ARG A 55 1.61 -4.54 -7.02
N VAL A 56 0.93 -5.31 -7.86
CA VAL A 56 -0.20 -6.16 -7.50
C VAL A 56 0.16 -7.60 -7.87
N ASP A 57 0.12 -8.50 -6.89
CA ASP A 57 0.47 -9.91 -7.06
C ASP A 57 1.83 -10.10 -7.77
N GLY A 58 2.82 -9.29 -7.37
CA GLY A 58 4.18 -9.31 -7.92
C GLY A 58 4.35 -8.65 -9.28
N ARG A 59 3.28 -8.14 -9.91
CA ARG A 59 3.33 -7.44 -11.20
C ARG A 59 3.27 -5.94 -11.01
N GLU A 60 4.16 -5.22 -11.68
CA GLU A 60 4.13 -3.76 -11.68
C GLU A 60 2.86 -3.23 -12.37
N VAL A 61 2.26 -2.20 -11.79
CA VAL A 61 1.08 -1.52 -12.30
C VAL A 61 1.35 -0.03 -12.47
N PRO A 62 0.60 0.66 -13.35
CA PRO A 62 0.68 2.12 -13.45
C PRO A 62 0.41 2.79 -12.09
N ARG A 63 1.11 3.91 -11.85
CA ARG A 63 0.93 4.76 -10.67
C ARG A 63 -0.29 5.66 -10.81
#